data_AF-A0AAI9T1J4-F1
#
_entry.id   AF-A0AAI9T1J4-F1
#
_cell.length_a   1.000
_cell.length_b   1.000
_cell.length_c   1.000
_cell.angle_alpha   90.00
_cell.angle_beta   90.00
_cell.angle_gamma   90.00
#
_symmetry.space_group_name_H-M   'P 1'
#
loop_
_entity.id
_entity.type
_entity.pdbx_description
1 polymer ?
#
loop_
_entity_poly.entity_id
_entity_poly.type
_entity_poly.pdbx_seq_one_letter_code
_entity_poly.pdbx_strand_id
1 'polypeptide(L)'
;MLASDTEYVTLVSSDKFKFIIPKEVASISSVLRNSQGFEEGKTGKIDLDMDGDILECITEYLYYHFKYRDQVESGNIPEFHIPTHLALELLVKADYLDI
;
A
#
# COMPACT_ATOMS: atom_id res chain seq x y z
N MET A 1 -18.97 21.74 -5.89
CA MET A 1 -17.73 21.88 -5.10
C MET A 1 -16.76 20.85 -5.65
N LEU A 2 -15.63 21.30 -6.17
CA LEU A 2 -14.58 20.42 -6.70
C LEU A 2 -14.04 19.60 -5.53
N ALA A 3 -14.35 18.31 -5.49
CA ALA A 3 -13.56 17.39 -4.69
C ALA A 3 -12.15 17.47 -5.29
N SER A 4 -11.23 18.10 -4.58
CA SER A 4 -9.82 18.06 -4.91
C SER A 4 -9.42 16.60 -4.94
N ASP A 5 -9.28 16.03 -6.13
CA ASP A 5 -8.77 14.68 -6.30
C ASP A 5 -7.33 14.71 -5.77
N THR A 6 -7.15 14.30 -4.51
CA THR A 6 -5.82 14.25 -3.92
C THR A 6 -5.07 13.14 -4.63
N GLU A 7 -4.02 13.47 -5.38
CA GLU A 7 -3.18 12.49 -6.09
C GLU A 7 -2.53 11.46 -5.15
N TYR A 8 -2.58 11.73 -3.84
CA TYR A 8 -2.00 10.93 -2.77
C TYR A 8 -3.07 10.44 -1.80
N VAL A 9 -2.75 9.31 -1.17
CA VAL A 9 -3.47 8.75 -0.02
C VAL A 9 -2.53 8.59 1.17
N THR A 10 -3.09 8.73 2.36
CA THR A 10 -2.39 8.57 3.64
C THR A 10 -2.86 7.26 4.28
N LEU A 11 -2.00 6.27 4.32
CA LEU A 11 -2.21 5.04 5.09
C LEU A 11 -1.75 5.27 6.53
N VAL A 12 -2.57 4.89 7.50
CA VAL A 12 -2.26 5.09 8.93
C VAL A 12 -2.26 3.75 9.65
N SER A 13 -1.16 3.42 10.30
CA SER A 13 -1.00 2.18 11.07
C SER A 13 -1.64 2.26 12.46
N SER A 14 -1.72 1.11 13.13
CA SER A 14 -2.24 0.94 14.51
C SER A 14 -1.55 1.88 15.51
N ASP A 15 -0.23 1.98 15.40
CA ASP A 15 0.71 2.79 16.17
C ASP A 15 0.83 4.26 15.71
N LYS A 16 -0.03 4.68 14.77
CA LYS A 16 -0.20 6.07 14.29
C LYS A 16 0.90 6.60 13.38
N PHE A 17 1.76 5.75 12.81
CA PHE A 17 2.57 6.17 11.68
C PHE A 17 1.69 6.46 10.46
N LYS A 18 2.17 7.35 9.59
CA LYS A 18 1.44 7.83 8.42
C LYS A 18 2.33 7.69 7.20
N PHE A 19 1.87 6.91 6.23
CA PHE A 19 2.55 6.66 4.97
C PHE A 19 1.77 7.34 3.86
N ILE A 20 2.40 8.28 3.17
CA ILE A 20 1.77 9.04 2.09
C ILE A 20 2.26 8.46 0.76
N ILE A 21 1.35 7.89 -0.02
CA ILE A 21 1.66 7.23 -1.29
C ILE A 21 0.74 7.71 -2.41
N PRO A 22 1.18 7.70 -3.68
CA PRO A 22 0.32 8.00 -4.81
C PRO A 22 -0.88 7.06 -4.87
N LYS A 23 -2.03 7.58 -5.30
CA LYS A 23 -3.24 6.79 -5.54
C LYS A 23 -3.00 5.62 -6.49
N GLU A 24 -2.18 5.82 -7.53
CA GLU A 24 -1.88 4.77 -8.51
C GLU A 24 -1.15 3.57 -7.90
N VAL A 25 -0.25 3.84 -6.95
CA VAL A 25 0.48 2.82 -6.20
C VAL A 25 -0.47 2.12 -5.23
N ALA A 26 -1.28 2.89 -4.49
CA ALA A 26 -2.29 2.33 -3.58
C ALA A 26 -3.34 1.47 -4.33
N SER A 27 -3.65 1.82 -5.58
CA SER A 27 -4.67 1.14 -6.39
C SER A 27 -4.27 -0.25 -6.87
N ILE A 28 -3.01 -0.65 -6.66
CA ILE A 28 -2.55 -2.04 -6.83
C ILE A 28 -3.37 -2.97 -5.92
N SER A 29 -3.60 -2.55 -4.67
CA SER A 29 -4.49 -3.26 -3.76
C SER A 29 -5.95 -3.00 -4.13
N SER A 30 -6.69 -4.08 -4.38
CA SER A 30 -8.14 -4.02 -4.59
C SER A 30 -8.88 -3.44 -3.40
N VAL A 31 -8.42 -3.75 -2.20
CA VAL A 31 -9.02 -3.27 -0.96
C VAL A 31 -8.78 -1.78 -0.78
N LEU A 32 -7.55 -1.30 -0.94
CA LEU A 32 -7.26 0.14 -0.85
C LEU A 32 -7.98 0.93 -1.95
N ARG A 33 -8.05 0.40 -3.18
CA ARG A 33 -8.80 1.00 -4.29
C ARG A 33 -10.29 1.12 -3.97
N ASN A 34 -10.89 0.08 -3.42
CA ASN A 34 -12.31 0.09 -3.05
C ASN A 34 -12.57 1.05 -1.88
N SER A 35 -11.68 1.12 -0.89
CA SER A 35 -11.78 2.07 0.23
C SER A 35 -11.70 3.54 -0.22
N GLN A 36 -11.04 3.85 -1.33
CA GLN A 36 -11.07 5.19 -1.93
C GLN A 36 -12.45 5.60 -2.49
N GLY A 37 -13.33 4.63 -2.79
CA GLY A 37 -14.70 4.88 -3.22
C GLY A 37 -15.67 5.17 -2.07
N PHE A 38 -15.30 4.85 -0.84
CA PHE A 38 -16.10 5.11 0.38
C PHE A 38 -15.80 6.50 0.96
N GLU A 39 -16.58 6.95 1.94
CA GLU A 39 -16.50 8.31 2.49
C GLU A 39 -15.11 8.67 3.06
N GLU A 40 -14.31 7.68 3.44
CA GLU A 40 -12.90 7.80 3.84
C GLU A 40 -12.00 8.30 2.69
N GLY A 41 -12.30 7.89 1.45
CA GLY A 41 -11.63 8.35 0.23
C GLY A 41 -11.82 9.84 -0.09
N LYS A 42 -12.85 10.50 0.47
CA LYS A 42 -13.01 11.96 0.36
C LYS A 42 -11.95 12.73 1.14
N THR A 43 -11.37 12.10 2.17
CA THR A 43 -10.29 12.69 2.98
C THR A 43 -8.90 12.26 2.53
N GLY A 44 -8.83 11.21 1.70
CA GLY A 44 -7.56 10.62 1.27
C GLY A 44 -6.79 9.95 2.41
N LYS A 45 -7.47 9.50 3.48
CA LYS A 45 -6.86 8.83 4.63
C LYS A 45 -7.51 7.47 4.86
N ILE A 46 -6.71 6.43 5.07
CA ILE A 46 -7.15 5.06 5.35
C ILE A 46 -6.47 4.61 6.64
N ASP A 47 -7.25 4.27 7.67
CA ASP A 47 -6.74 3.69 8.91
C ASP A 47 -6.69 2.16 8.77
N LEU A 48 -5.53 1.57 9.06
CA LEU A 48 -5.23 0.15 8.89
C LEU A 48 -4.85 -0.47 10.24
N ASP A 49 -5.42 -1.65 10.52
CA ASP A 49 -5.12 -2.42 11.73
C ASP A 49 -3.84 -3.26 11.52
N MET A 50 -2.70 -2.61 11.44
CA MET A 50 -1.38 -3.26 11.33
C MET A 50 -0.30 -2.32 11.86
N ASP A 51 0.78 -2.89 12.36
CA ASP A 51 1.90 -2.13 12.91
C ASP A 51 2.67 -1.37 11.83
N GLY A 52 3.38 -0.32 12.23
CA GLY A 52 4.06 0.59 11.32
C GLY A 52 5.12 -0.10 10.46
N ASP A 53 5.85 -1.06 11.02
CA ASP A 53 6.87 -1.85 10.30
C ASP A 53 6.25 -2.78 9.24
N ILE A 54 5.08 -3.35 9.51
CA ILE A 54 4.34 -4.13 8.51
C ILE A 54 3.83 -3.21 7.39
N LEU A 55 3.25 -2.07 7.77
CA LEU A 55 2.72 -1.10 6.79
C LEU A 55 3.84 -0.47 5.93
N GLU A 56 5.02 -0.27 6.51
CA GLU A 56 6.22 0.17 5.81
C GLU A 56 6.60 -0.85 4.74
N CYS A 57 6.74 -2.14 5.11
CA CYS A 57 7.11 -3.19 4.18
C CYS A 57 6.07 -3.37 3.05
N ILE A 58 4.77 -3.29 3.38
CA ILE A 58 3.68 -3.29 2.38
C ILE A 58 3.82 -2.10 1.43
N THR A 59 4.07 -0.91 1.97
CA THR A 59 4.23 0.30 1.17
C THR A 59 5.41 0.15 0.21
N GLU A 60 6.54 -0.34 0.68
CA GLU A 60 7.71 -0.65 -0.15
C GLU A 60 7.39 -1.67 -1.25
N TYR A 61 6.64 -2.73 -0.91
CA TYR A 61 6.21 -3.73 -1.89
C TYR A 61 5.30 -3.13 -2.96
N LEU A 62 4.34 -2.28 -2.59
CA LEU A 62 3.47 -1.60 -3.56
C LEU A 62 4.29 -0.77 -4.56
N TYR A 63 5.29 -0.02 -4.08
CA TYR A 63 6.19 0.73 -4.97
C TYR A 63 7.05 -0.18 -5.84
N TYR A 64 7.58 -1.25 -5.26
CA TYR A 64 8.36 -2.25 -5.97
C TYR A 64 7.52 -2.86 -7.11
N HIS A 65 6.31 -3.33 -6.80
CA HIS A 65 5.36 -3.87 -7.77
C HIS A 65 5.03 -2.83 -8.84
N PHE A 66 4.71 -1.59 -8.45
CA PHE A 66 4.44 -0.50 -9.40
C PHE A 66 5.60 -0.23 -10.36
N LYS A 67 6.84 -0.20 -9.84
CA LYS A 67 8.04 0.12 -10.61
C LYS A 67 8.44 -0.99 -11.58
N TYR A 68 8.26 -2.25 -11.20
CA TYR A 68 8.74 -3.40 -11.97
C TYR A 68 7.64 -4.12 -12.75
N ARG A 69 6.35 -3.79 -12.58
CA ARG A 69 5.24 -4.42 -13.33
C ARG A 69 5.42 -4.41 -14.85
N ASP A 70 6.04 -3.36 -15.39
CA ASP A 70 6.28 -3.17 -16.83
C ASP A 70 7.67 -3.68 -17.27
N GLN A 71 8.51 -4.13 -16.33
CA GLN A 71 9.90 -4.57 -16.58
C GLN A 71 10.08 -6.10 -16.51
N VAL A 72 8.98 -6.85 -16.40
CA VAL A 72 9.00 -8.33 -16.34
C VAL A 72 9.73 -8.93 -17.55
N GLU A 73 9.59 -8.30 -18.72
CA GLU A 73 10.25 -8.75 -19.96
C GLU A 73 11.74 -8.41 -20.03
N SER A 74 12.21 -7.43 -19.23
CA SER A 74 13.61 -6.97 -19.24
C SER A 74 14.52 -7.71 -18.24
N GLY A 75 13.96 -8.53 -17.35
CA GLY A 75 14.69 -9.47 -16.48
C GLY A 75 15.52 -8.86 -15.34
N ASN A 76 15.64 -7.53 -15.24
CA ASN A 76 16.42 -6.84 -14.19
C ASN A 76 15.57 -6.46 -12.97
N ILE A 77 14.82 -7.41 -12.44
CA ILE A 77 13.98 -7.20 -11.25
C ILE A 77 14.82 -7.55 -10.00
N PRO A 78 15.09 -6.61 -9.09
CA PRO A 78 15.85 -6.89 -7.88
C PRO A 78 15.04 -7.77 -6.90
N GLU A 79 15.70 -8.52 -6.03
CA GLU A 79 15.00 -9.30 -5.00
C GLU A 79 14.38 -8.37 -3.95
N PHE A 80 13.12 -8.61 -3.60
CA PHE A 80 12.44 -7.93 -2.50
C PHE A 80 12.70 -8.68 -1.19
N HIS A 81 13.50 -8.11 -0.30
CA HIS A 81 13.88 -8.74 0.96
C HIS A 81 12.82 -8.50 2.04
N ILE A 82 12.19 -9.57 2.51
CA ILE A 82 11.24 -9.53 3.62
C ILE A 82 11.94 -9.96 4.92
N PRO A 83 11.88 -9.16 5.99
CA PRO A 83 12.42 -9.57 7.28
C PRO A 83 11.70 -10.81 7.82
N THR A 84 12.45 -11.85 8.19
CA THR A 84 11.88 -13.15 8.60
C THR A 84 10.94 -13.03 9.81
N HIS A 85 11.21 -12.09 10.71
CA HIS A 85 10.38 -11.85 11.89
C HIS A 85 9.01 -11.25 11.55
N LEU A 86 8.84 -10.65 10.37
CA LEU A 86 7.59 -10.06 9.88
C LEU A 86 6.82 -10.97 8.92
N ALA A 87 7.45 -12.03 8.40
CA ALA A 87 6.94 -12.78 7.26
C ALA A 87 5.53 -13.36 7.44
N LEU A 88 5.22 -13.91 8.63
CA LEU A 88 3.91 -14.51 8.89
C LEU A 88 2.80 -13.48 8.98
N GLU A 89 3.06 -12.37 9.67
CA GLU A 89 2.08 -11.30 9.81
C GLU A 89 1.89 -10.56 8.49
N LEU A 90 2.99 -10.26 7.80
CA LEU A 90 2.98 -9.65 6.47
C LEU A 90 2.15 -10.46 5.49
N LEU A 91 2.26 -11.80 5.51
CA LEU A 91 1.45 -12.68 4.66
C LEU A 91 -0.06 -12.49 4.92
N VAL A 92 -0.48 -12.44 6.18
CA VAL A 92 -1.90 -12.24 6.55
C VAL A 92 -2.38 -10.85 6.14
N LYS A 93 -1.56 -9.81 6.34
CA LYS A 93 -1.93 -8.43 5.96
C LYS A 93 -1.91 -8.22 4.44
N ALA A 94 -1.01 -8.88 3.72
CA ALA A 94 -0.96 -8.85 2.26
C ALA A 94 -2.18 -9.53 1.65
N ASP A 95 -2.57 -10.71 2.16
CA ASP A 95 -3.80 -11.40 1.76
C ASP A 95 -5.04 -10.53 2.03
N TYR A 96 -5.10 -9.87 3.20
CA TYR A 96 -6.17 -8.91 3.50
C TYR A 96 -6.22 -7.73 2.51
N LEU A 97 -5.06 -7.25 2.03
CA LEU A 97 -4.99 -6.17 1.06
C LEU A 97 -5.12 -6.64 -0.39
N ASP A 98 -5.21 -7.95 -0.65
CA ASP A 98 -5.32 -8.53 -1.99
C ASP A 98 -4.12 -8.13 -2.89
N ILE A 99 -2.89 -8.34 -2.40
CA ILE A 99 -1.61 -7.98 -3.08
C ILE A 99 -0.53 -9.08 -3.01
#